data_AF-A0A383C3Y5-F1
#
_entry.id   AF-A0A383C3Y5-F1
#
_cell.length_a   1.000
_cell.length_b   1.000
_cell.length_c   1.000
_cell.angle_alpha   90.00
_cell.angle_beta   90.00
_cell.angle_gamma   90.00
#
_symmetry.space_group_name_H-M   'P 1'
#
loop_
_entity.id
_entity.type
_entity.pdbx_description
1 polymer ?
#
loop_
_entity_poly.entity_id
_entity_poly.type
_entity_poly.pdbx_seq_one_letter_code
_entity_poly.pdbx_strand_id
1 'polypeptide(L)'
;MARRKRKKSPKKDSPGSSHTWQLSFTVALLVAMLILMYFSSENRYWQEYIDAGDRASEHGNYEWAKKMYNEALQYAQNKDPKDPLVAKTKAYLERLEKDKSR
;
A
#
# COMPACT_ATOMS: atom_id res chain seq x y z
N MET A 1 26.67 10.23 67.58
CA MET A 1 25.69 9.17 67.26
C MET A 1 24.86 9.61 66.05
N ALA A 2 25.01 8.93 64.92
CA ALA A 2 24.42 9.32 63.64
C ALA A 2 23.11 8.58 63.36
N ARG A 3 22.06 9.30 62.92
CA ARG A 3 20.83 8.66 62.40
C ARG A 3 20.52 9.20 60.99
N ARG A 4 21.17 8.59 59.98
CA ARG A 4 20.90 8.86 58.56
C ARG A 4 19.46 8.44 58.24
N LYS A 5 18.61 9.37 57.80
CA LYS A 5 17.29 9.05 57.23
C LYS A 5 17.51 8.30 55.92
N ARG A 6 17.18 7.01 55.89
CA ARG A 6 17.12 6.22 54.66
C ARG A 6 16.01 6.78 53.76
N LYS A 7 16.39 7.38 52.62
CA LYS A 7 15.46 7.65 51.52
C LYS A 7 14.95 6.28 51.01
N LYS A 8 13.65 6.04 51.08
CA LYS A 8 13.02 4.92 50.37
C LYS A 8 13.04 5.25 48.88
N SER A 9 13.76 4.45 48.10
CA SER A 9 13.75 4.49 46.65
C SER A 9 12.32 4.23 46.14
N PRO A 10 11.86 4.89 45.07
CA PRO A 10 10.56 4.56 44.48
C PRO A 10 10.61 3.11 44.00
N LYS A 11 9.68 2.28 44.49
CA LYS A 11 9.43 0.98 43.91
C LYS A 11 8.98 1.23 42.47
N LYS A 12 9.82 0.85 41.53
CA LYS A 12 9.46 0.80 40.11
C LYS A 12 8.63 -0.47 39.97
N ASP A 13 7.31 -0.33 40.10
CA ASP A 13 6.38 -1.41 39.88
C ASP A 13 6.60 -1.94 38.46
N SER A 14 7.22 -3.11 38.36
CA SER A 14 7.38 -3.81 37.11
C SER A 14 6.03 -4.45 36.79
N PRO A 15 5.42 -4.19 35.62
CA PRO A 15 4.07 -4.64 35.36
C PRO A 15 4.07 -6.16 35.22
N GLY A 16 3.29 -6.81 36.08
CA GLY A 16 2.91 -8.21 35.92
C GLY A 16 2.09 -8.39 34.64
N SER A 17 2.13 -9.61 34.11
CA SER A 17 1.56 -10.06 32.84
C SER A 17 2.45 -9.79 31.61
N SER A 18 3.45 -10.64 31.45
CA SER A 18 4.20 -10.82 30.20
C SER A 18 3.32 -11.18 28.99
N HIS A 19 2.04 -11.53 29.20
CA HIS A 19 1.10 -11.87 28.14
C HIS A 19 0.40 -10.64 27.54
N THR A 20 0.10 -9.60 28.32
CA THR A 20 -0.60 -8.40 27.80
C THR A 20 0.29 -7.57 26.86
N TRP A 21 1.58 -7.45 27.16
CA TRP A 21 2.53 -6.76 26.28
C TRP A 21 2.76 -7.51 24.95
N GLN A 22 2.81 -8.84 25.01
CA GLN A 22 2.88 -9.69 23.82
C GLN A 22 1.63 -9.56 22.96
N LEU A 23 0.44 -9.58 23.56
CA LEU A 23 -0.82 -9.41 22.84
C LEU A 23 -0.88 -8.07 22.08
N SER A 24 -0.40 -6.97 22.69
CA SER A 24 -0.37 -5.66 22.02
C SER A 24 0.52 -5.66 20.77
N PHE A 25 1.72 -6.26 20.83
CA PHE A 25 2.58 -6.39 19.65
C PHE A 25 1.99 -7.29 18.58
N THR A 26 1.41 -8.42 18.99
CA THR A 26 0.75 -9.35 18.05
C THR A 26 -0.40 -8.65 17.31
N VAL A 27 -1.23 -7.89 18.02
CA VAL A 27 -2.32 -7.12 17.39
C VAL A 27 -1.76 -6.03 16.46
N ALA A 28 -0.72 -5.30 16.87
CA ALA A 28 -0.09 -4.29 16.01
C ALA A 28 0.52 -4.90 14.72
N LEU A 29 1.16 -6.07 14.83
CA LEU A 29 1.69 -6.82 13.69
C LEU A 29 0.58 -7.31 12.77
N LEU A 30 -0.53 -7.84 13.31
CA LEU A 30 -1.68 -8.25 12.51
C LEU A 30 -2.31 -7.07 11.78
N VAL A 31 -2.44 -5.91 12.44
CA VAL A 31 -2.92 -4.69 11.78
C VAL A 31 -1.96 -4.23 10.69
N ALA A 32 -0.65 -4.24 10.94
CA ALA A 32 0.35 -3.90 9.93
C ALA A 32 0.34 -4.88 8.74
N MET A 33 0.20 -6.18 8.99
CA MET A 33 0.06 -7.20 7.95
C MET A 33 -1.23 -7.02 7.16
N LEU A 34 -2.36 -6.71 7.80
CA LEU A 34 -3.62 -6.41 7.11
C LEU A 34 -3.51 -5.13 6.27
N ILE A 35 -2.80 -4.10 6.75
CA ILE A 35 -2.52 -2.87 5.97
C ILE A 35 -1.64 -3.20 4.75
N LEU A 36 -0.56 -3.97 4.93
CA LEU A 36 0.32 -4.38 3.84
C LEU A 36 -0.38 -5.30 2.81
N MET A 37 -1.24 -6.20 3.30
CA MET A 37 -2.01 -7.12 2.47
C MET A 37 -3.13 -6.42 1.71
N TYR A 38 -3.78 -5.42 2.30
CA TYR A 38 -4.67 -4.50 1.60
C TYR A 38 -3.95 -3.74 0.48
N PHE A 39 -2.67 -3.38 0.70
CA PHE A 39 -1.83 -2.73 -0.31
C PHE A 39 -1.38 -3.68 -1.44
N SER A 40 -1.34 -4.98 -1.20
CA SER A 40 -0.74 -5.99 -2.11
C SER A 40 -1.76 -6.80 -2.91
N SER A 41 -2.92 -6.21 -3.24
CA SER A 41 -3.92 -6.93 -4.05
C SER A 41 -3.50 -6.98 -5.53
N GLU A 42 -2.85 -8.07 -5.93
CA GLU A 42 -2.52 -8.37 -7.33
C GLU A 42 -3.81 -8.64 -8.13
N ASN A 43 -4.25 -7.65 -8.90
CA ASN A 43 -5.39 -7.77 -9.80
C ASN A 43 -4.92 -8.23 -11.18
N ARG A 44 -5.01 -9.53 -11.46
CA ARG A 44 -4.58 -10.13 -12.75
C ARG A 44 -5.21 -9.46 -13.97
N TYR A 45 -6.52 -9.13 -13.90
CA TYR A 45 -7.23 -8.45 -14.98
C TYR A 45 -6.69 -7.05 -15.26
N TRP A 46 -6.41 -6.28 -14.22
CA TRP A 46 -5.81 -4.95 -14.36
C TRP A 46 -4.46 -5.04 -15.08
N GLN A 47 -3.63 -6.01 -14.69
CA GLN A 47 -2.32 -6.22 -15.29
C GLN A 47 -2.41 -6.65 -16.76
N GLU A 48 -3.36 -7.52 -17.11
CA GLU A 48 -3.60 -7.91 -18.51
C GLU A 48 -3.92 -6.71 -19.40
N TYR A 49 -4.71 -5.74 -18.91
CA TYR A 49 -4.99 -4.51 -19.64
C TYR A 49 -3.76 -3.60 -19.79
N ILE A 50 -2.96 -3.45 -18.73
CA ILE A 50 -1.72 -2.68 -18.79
C ILE A 50 -0.75 -3.28 -19.81
N ASP A 51 -0.48 -4.58 -19.72
CA ASP A 51 0.45 -5.27 -20.62
C ASP A 51 0.02 -5.15 -22.08
N ALA A 52 -1.29 -5.26 -22.34
CA ALA A 52 -1.79 -5.12 -23.69
C ALA A 52 -1.66 -3.67 -24.18
N GLY A 53 -1.93 -2.68 -23.32
CA GLY A 53 -1.75 -1.26 -23.62
C GLY A 53 -0.30 -0.91 -23.91
N ASP A 54 0.64 -1.44 -23.13
CA ASP A 54 2.08 -1.26 -23.33
C ASP A 54 2.52 -1.84 -24.69
N ARG A 55 2.11 -3.08 -25.02
CA ARG A 55 2.38 -3.67 -26.35
C ARG A 55 1.83 -2.80 -27.48
N ALA A 56 0.60 -2.33 -27.36
CA ALA A 56 0.00 -1.48 -28.40
C ALA A 56 0.75 -0.14 -28.54
N SER A 57 1.18 0.45 -27.43
CA SER A 57 1.99 1.68 -27.43
C SER A 57 3.35 1.46 -28.10
N GLU A 58 4.02 0.34 -27.82
CA GLU A 58 5.29 -0.03 -28.46
C GLU A 58 5.16 -0.21 -29.97
N HIS A 59 4.03 -0.71 -30.43
CA HIS A 59 3.70 -0.82 -31.86
C HIS A 59 3.19 0.49 -32.48
N GLY A 60 3.17 1.61 -31.73
CA GLY A 60 2.69 2.92 -32.20
C GLY A 60 1.16 3.04 -32.30
N ASN A 61 0.42 2.04 -31.80
CA ASN A 61 -1.04 2.05 -31.78
C ASN A 61 -1.57 2.72 -30.51
N TYR A 62 -1.38 4.04 -30.44
CA TYR A 62 -1.71 4.85 -29.27
C TYR A 62 -3.20 4.88 -28.96
N GLU A 63 -4.09 4.81 -29.96
CA GLU A 63 -5.54 4.79 -29.75
C GLU A 63 -5.98 3.51 -29.02
N TRP A 64 -5.42 2.36 -29.42
CA TRP A 64 -5.70 1.10 -28.76
C TRP A 64 -5.07 1.05 -27.35
N ALA A 65 -3.84 1.54 -27.20
CA ALA A 65 -3.18 1.63 -25.90
C ALA A 65 -3.99 2.47 -24.90
N LYS A 66 -4.49 3.63 -25.36
CA LYS A 66 -5.35 4.51 -24.56
C LYS A 66 -6.63 3.81 -24.13
N LYS A 67 -7.24 3.04 -25.04
CA LYS A 67 -8.43 2.24 -24.72
C LYS A 67 -8.14 1.26 -23.58
N MET A 68 -7.07 0.47 -23.65
CA MET A 68 -6.78 -0.50 -22.60
C MET A 68 -6.39 0.13 -21.27
N TYR A 69 -5.64 1.23 -21.27
CA TYR A 69 -5.38 1.95 -20.02
C TYR A 69 -6.66 2.52 -19.40
N ASN A 70 -7.63 2.95 -20.22
CA ASN A 70 -8.94 3.36 -19.70
C ASN A 70 -9.76 2.20 -19.11
N GLU A 71 -9.70 1.00 -19.71
CA GLU A 71 -10.31 -0.20 -19.14
C GLU A 71 -9.67 -0.58 -17.79
N ALA A 72 -8.32 -0.53 -17.72
CA ALA A 72 -7.58 -0.72 -16.48
C ALA A 72 -7.97 0.33 -15.41
N LEU A 73 -8.18 1.58 -15.84
CA LEU A 73 -8.55 2.68 -14.95
C LEU A 73 -9.97 2.47 -14.40
N GLN A 74 -10.93 2.10 -15.25
CA GLN A 74 -12.28 1.76 -14.82
C GLN A 74 -12.28 0.58 -13.85
N TYR A 75 -11.53 -0.48 -14.16
CA TYR A 75 -11.42 -1.63 -13.27
C TYR A 75 -10.89 -1.23 -11.89
N ALA A 76 -9.85 -0.40 -11.84
CA ALA A 76 -9.30 0.12 -10.58
C ALA A 76 -10.32 1.02 -9.84
N GLN A 77 -11.00 1.93 -10.54
CA GLN A 77 -11.98 2.84 -9.95
C GLN A 77 -13.23 2.11 -9.42
N ASN A 78 -13.68 1.07 -10.13
CA ASN A 78 -14.82 0.24 -9.71
C ASN A 78 -14.50 -0.55 -8.44
N LYS A 79 -13.23 -0.89 -8.21
CA LYS A 79 -12.79 -1.56 -6.99
C LYS A 79 -12.71 -0.58 -5.82
N ASP A 80 -11.91 0.47 -5.96
CA ASP A 80 -11.87 1.61 -5.04
C ASP A 80 -11.30 2.84 -5.80
N PRO A 81 -12.01 3.98 -5.83
CA PRO A 81 -11.48 5.20 -6.45
C PRO A 81 -10.16 5.70 -5.84
N LYS A 82 -9.84 5.31 -4.60
CA LYS A 82 -8.59 5.61 -3.89
C LYS A 82 -7.55 4.50 -4.01
N ASP A 83 -7.82 3.46 -4.80
CA ASP A 83 -6.88 2.37 -5.03
C ASP A 83 -5.59 2.93 -5.66
N PRO A 84 -4.39 2.56 -5.17
CA PRO A 84 -3.13 2.93 -5.80
C PRO A 84 -3.05 2.57 -7.29
N LEU A 85 -3.80 1.56 -7.76
CA LEU A 85 -3.93 1.20 -9.17
C LEU A 85 -4.51 2.34 -10.02
N VAL A 86 -5.39 3.17 -9.48
CA VAL A 86 -5.94 4.34 -10.19
C VAL A 86 -4.82 5.34 -10.49
N ALA A 87 -3.99 5.65 -9.49
CA ALA A 87 -2.84 6.55 -9.66
C ALA A 87 -1.81 5.97 -10.64
N LYS A 88 -1.52 4.67 -10.51
CA LYS A 88 -0.61 3.96 -11.41
C LYS A 88 -1.08 4.00 -12.85
N THR A 89 -2.37 3.74 -13.10
CA THR A 89 -2.95 3.75 -14.46
C THR A 89 -2.95 5.16 -15.07
N LYS A 90 -3.20 6.20 -14.28
CA LYS A 90 -3.07 7.59 -14.74
C LYS A 90 -1.66 7.93 -15.22
N ALA A 91 -0.63 7.41 -14.54
CA ALA A 91 0.75 7.60 -14.97
C ALA A 91 1.05 6.93 -16.33
N TYR A 92 0.49 5.75 -16.60
CA TYR A 92 0.58 5.12 -17.92
C TYR A 92 -0.08 5.95 -19.02
N LEU A 93 -1.26 6.52 -18.76
CA LEU A 93 -1.93 7.43 -19.69
C LEU A 93 -1.10 8.70 -19.96
N GLU A 94 -0.50 9.30 -18.93
CA GLU A 94 0.37 10.47 -19.10
C GLU A 94 1.62 10.15 -19.94
N ARG A 95 2.23 8.98 -19.70
CA ARG A 95 3.35 8.49 -20.52
C ARG A 95 2.93 8.31 -21.98
N LEU A 96 1.77 7.71 -22.21
CA LEU A 96 1.23 7.50 -23.56
C LEU A 96 1.05 8.82 -24.33
N GLU A 97 0.55 9.86 -23.67
CA GLU A 97 0.37 11.18 -24.31
C GLU A 97 1.73 11.84 -24.62
N LYS A 98 2.76 11.62 -23.80
CA LYS A 98 4.14 12.05 -24.09
C LYS A 98 4.75 11.29 -25.26
N ASP A 99 4.52 9.99 -25.34
CA ASP A 99 5.04 9.15 -26.42
C ASP A 99 4.32 9.46 -27.75
N LYS A 100 3.01 9.73 -27.72
CA LYS A 100 2.22 10.16 -28.89
C LYS A 100 2.64 11.53 -29.44
N SER A 101 3.20 12.41 -28.60
CA SER A 101 3.58 13.79 -28.97
C SER A 101 5.04 13.94 -29.42
N ARG A 102 5.84 12.86 -29.34
CA ARG A 102 7.19 12.78 -29.89
C ARG A 102 7.18 12.42 -31.37
#